data_AF-A0A972ULI5-F1
#
_entry.id   AF-A0A972ULI5-F1
#
_cell.length_a   1.000
_cell.length_b   1.000
_cell.length_c   1.000
_cell.angle_alpha   90.00
_cell.angle_beta   90.00
_cell.angle_gamma   90.00
#
_symmetry.space_group_name_H-M   'P 1'
#
loop_
_entity.id
_entity.type
_entity.pdbx_description
1 polymer ?
#
loop_
_entity_poly.entity_id
_entity_poly.type
_entity_poly.pdbx_seq_one_letter_code
_entity_poly.pdbx_strand_id
1 'polypeptide(L)'
;MLEGFVPFPPEFQAKYREKGYWRDKSLRDEFAEVFRKYVDKVAIIDGDRQLTYGELDAVSTNLALNLLDLGLRPLDRVVPQLSNTL
;
A
#
# COMPACT_ATOMS: atom_id res chain seq x y z
N MET A 1 -5.64 -11.90 13.43
CA MET A 1 -5.89 -12.52 12.10
C MET A 1 -7.26 -12.07 11.65
N LEU A 2 -7.44 -11.69 10.38
CA LEU A 2 -8.75 -11.26 9.88
C LEU A 2 -9.75 -12.41 9.94
N GLU A 3 -10.99 -12.15 10.36
CA GLU A 3 -12.05 -13.15 10.37
C GLU A 3 -12.29 -13.70 8.95
N GLY A 4 -12.44 -15.02 8.82
CA GLY A 4 -12.59 -15.68 7.52
C GLY A 4 -11.29 -15.90 6.74
N PHE A 5 -10.14 -15.43 7.24
CA PHE A 5 -8.85 -15.73 6.64
C PHE A 5 -8.39 -17.16 6.97
N VAL A 6 -8.08 -17.95 5.94
CA VAL A 6 -7.43 -19.25 6.09
C VAL A 6 -5.93 -19.06 5.89
N PRO A 7 -5.10 -19.26 6.93
CA PRO A 7 -3.65 -19.11 6.79
C PRO A 7 -3.06 -20.20 5.90
N PHE A 8 -1.94 -19.88 5.24
CA PHE A 8 -1.13 -20.90 4.58
C PHE A 8 -0.61 -21.93 5.60
N PRO A 9 -0.49 -23.21 5.24
CA PRO A 9 0.12 -24.20 6.12
C PRO A 9 1.54 -23.78 6.55
N PRO A 10 1.96 -24.00 7.81
CA PRO A 10 3.22 -23.49 8.35
C PRO A 10 4.47 -23.86 7.53
N GLU A 11 4.48 -25.05 6.94
CA GLU A 11 5.57 -25.53 6.08
C GLU A 11 5.74 -24.70 4.81
N PHE A 12 4.64 -24.19 4.23
CA PHE A 12 4.69 -23.31 3.07
C PHE A 12 5.06 -21.89 3.47
N GLN A 13 4.61 -21.41 4.64
CA GLN A 13 5.05 -20.12 5.16
C GLN A 13 6.57 -20.07 5.34
N ALA A 14 7.15 -21.12 5.93
CA ALA A 14 8.60 -21.23 6.10
C ALA A 14 9.32 -21.29 4.74
N LYS A 15 8.84 -22.14 3.83
CA LYS A 15 9.41 -22.30 2.49
C LYS A 15 9.39 -21.01 1.68
N TYR A 16 8.33 -20.21 1.77
CA TYR A 16 8.22 -18.95 1.02
C TYR A 16 9.13 -17.85 1.59
N ARG A 17 9.36 -17.85 2.91
CA ARG A 17 10.35 -16.96 3.54
C ARG A 17 11.77 -17.36 3.19
N GLU A 18 12.10 -18.64 3.27
CA GLU A 18 13.42 -19.16 2.90
C GLU A 18 13.79 -18.84 1.45
N LYS A 19 12.81 -18.94 0.54
CA LYS A 19 12.98 -18.57 -0.87
C LYS A 19 12.97 -17.06 -1.13
N GLY A 20 12.73 -16.23 -0.11
CA GLY A 20 12.67 -14.77 -0.22
C GLY A 20 11.42 -14.24 -0.95
N TYR A 21 10.42 -15.07 -1.22
CA TYR A 21 9.16 -14.63 -1.84
C TYR A 21 8.37 -13.76 -0.86
N TRP A 22 8.36 -14.16 0.42
CA TRP A 22 7.79 -13.37 1.50
C TRP A 22 8.93 -12.73 2.29
N ARG A 23 8.97 -11.39 2.28
CA ARG A 23 10.02 -10.59 2.91
C ARG A 23 9.61 -9.99 4.25
N ASP A 24 8.46 -10.39 4.78
CA ASP A 24 7.85 -9.88 6.02
C ASP A 24 7.79 -8.34 6.11
N LYS A 25 7.62 -7.69 4.94
CA LYS A 25 7.36 -6.25 4.79
C LYS A 25 5.92 -6.03 4.39
N SER A 26 5.30 -4.98 4.93
CA SER A 26 4.00 -4.54 4.44
C SER A 26 4.15 -3.91 3.05
N LEU A 27 3.04 -3.82 2.30
CA LEU A 27 3.03 -3.08 1.03
C LEU A 27 3.49 -1.63 1.23
N ARG A 28 3.08 -0.98 2.33
CA ARG A 28 3.49 0.40 2.66
C ARG A 28 5.00 0.53 2.85
N ASP A 29 5.64 -0.44 3.50
CA ASP A 29 7.10 -0.44 3.71
C ASP A 29 7.85 -0.62 2.39
N GLU A 30 7.38 -1.53 1.53
CA GLU A 30 7.94 -1.74 0.19
C GLU A 30 7.87 -0.46 -0.65
N PHE A 31 6.72 0.22 -0.65
CA PHE A 31 6.56 1.46 -1.40
C PHE A 31 7.30 2.65 -0.79
N ALA A 32 7.49 2.70 0.53
CA ALA A 32 8.22 3.79 1.17
C ALA A 32 9.67 3.89 0.68
N GLU A 33 10.34 2.77 0.41
CA GLU A 33 11.68 2.78 -0.18
C GLU A 33 11.70 3.32 -1.61
N VAL A 34 10.72 2.92 -2.42
CA VAL A 34 10.56 3.39 -3.81
C VAL A 34 10.25 4.88 -3.85
N PHE A 35 9.31 5.34 -3.01
CA PHE A 35 8.88 6.73 -2.94
C PHE A 35 10.04 7.66 -2.56
N ARG A 36 10.86 7.27 -1.57
CA ARG A 36 12.08 8.02 -1.22
C ARG A 36 13.11 8.03 -2.35
N LYS A 37 13.35 6.87 -2.99
CA LYS A 37 14.40 6.74 -4.01
C LYS A 37 14.09 7.55 -5.27
N TYR A 38 12.82 7.65 -5.65
CA TYR A 38 12.38 8.28 -6.89
C TYR A 38 11.54 9.54 -6.64
N VAL A 39 11.76 10.21 -5.51
CA VAL A 39 10.91 11.31 -5.00
C VAL A 39 10.53 12.36 -6.06
N ASP A 40 11.49 12.81 -6.87
CA ASP A 40 11.28 13.84 -7.89
C ASP A 40 10.80 13.29 -9.25
N LYS A 41 10.62 11.96 -9.40
CA LYS A 41 10.17 11.35 -10.64
C LYS A 41 8.64 11.31 -10.69
N VAL A 42 8.09 11.56 -11.88
CA VAL A 42 6.66 11.41 -12.16
C VAL A 42 6.25 9.94 -11.99
N ALA A 43 5.24 9.69 -11.15
CA ALA A 43 4.69 8.37 -10.88
C ALA A 43 3.40 8.11 -11.65
N ILE A 44 2.51 9.11 -11.72
CA ILE A 44 1.19 9.02 -12.34
C ILE A 44 0.95 10.25 -13.21
N ILE A 45 0.36 10.04 -14.39
CA ILE A 45 -0.12 11.09 -15.29
C ILE A 45 -1.59 10.79 -15.59
N ASP A 46 -2.47 11.77 -15.38
CA ASP A 46 -3.90 11.74 -15.71
C ASP A 46 -4.26 13.04 -16.45
N GLY A 47 -4.28 12.98 -17.78
CA GLY A 47 -4.43 14.17 -18.64
C GLY A 47 -3.32 15.19 -18.36
N ASP A 48 -3.73 16.41 -18.00
CA ASP A 48 -2.82 17.51 -17.67
C ASP A 48 -2.28 17.44 -16.23
N ARG A 49 -2.78 16.51 -15.41
CA ARG A 49 -2.34 16.33 -14.01
C ARG A 49 -1.21 15.31 -13.97
N GLN A 50 -0.20 15.62 -13.17
CA GLN A 50 0.91 14.71 -12.88
C GLN A 50 1.17 14.71 -11.38
N LEU A 51 1.50 13.55 -10.84
CA LEU A 51 2.05 13.43 -9.49
C LEU A 51 3.42 12.78 -9.56
N THR A 52 4.38 13.40 -8.89
CA THR A 52 5.64 12.77 -8.54
C THR A 52 5.44 11.68 -7.48
N TYR A 53 6.42 10.79 -7.33
CA TYR A 53 6.39 9.81 -6.24
C TYR A 53 6.33 10.48 -4.86
N GLY A 54 7.01 11.62 -4.66
CA GLY A 54 6.94 12.39 -3.42
C GLY A 54 5.55 12.96 -3.14
N GLU A 55 4.89 13.52 -4.16
CA GLU A 55 3.52 14.04 -4.01
C GLU A 55 2.51 12.93 -3.78
N LEU A 56 2.66 11.79 -4.47
CA LEU A 56 1.82 10.61 -4.25
C LEU A 56 1.96 10.07 -2.82
N ASP A 57 3.19 10.04 -2.28
CA ASP A 57 3.42 9.66 -0.88
C ASP A 57 2.70 10.59 0.10
N ALA A 58 2.84 11.90 -0.11
CA ALA A 58 2.22 12.91 0.73
C ALA A 58 0.69 12.81 0.70
N VAL A 59 0.08 12.74 -0.49
CA VAL A 59 -1.38 12.67 -0.64
C VAL A 59 -1.94 11.37 -0.06
N SER A 60 -1.29 10.22 -0.32
CA SER A 60 -1.73 8.93 0.23
C SER A 60 -1.60 8.86 1.75
N THR A 61 -0.54 9.44 2.32
CA THR A 61 -0.34 9.54 3.78
C THR A 61 -1.41 10.42 4.42
N ASN A 62 -1.68 11.60 3.84
CA ASN A 62 -2.72 12.50 4.34
C ASN A 62 -4.11 11.86 4.28
N LEU A 63 -4.43 11.14 3.20
CA LEU A 63 -5.68 10.38 3.11
C LEU A 63 -5.77 9.32 4.19
N ALA A 64 -4.70 8.56 4.45
CA ALA A 64 -4.69 7.53 5.49
C ALA A 64 -4.95 8.13 6.88
N LEU A 65 -4.31 9.25 7.21
CA LEU A 65 -4.54 9.96 8.48
C LEU A 65 -5.98 10.46 8.60
N ASN A 66 -6.53 11.07 7.55
CA ASN A 66 -7.91 11.53 7.54
C ASN A 66 -8.91 10.37 7.70
N LEU A 67 -8.65 9.21 7.08
CA LEU A 67 -9.51 8.03 7.24
C LEU A 67 -9.48 7.49 8.67
N LEU A 68 -8.32 7.52 9.33
CA LEU A 68 -8.20 7.18 10.76
C LEU A 68 -8.99 8.16 11.63
N ASP A 69 -8.90 9.47 11.36
CA ASP A 69 -9.63 10.50 12.08
C ASP A 69 -11.16 10.38 11.90
N LEU A 70 -11.60 9.91 10.73
CA LEU A 70 -13.01 9.57 10.46
C LEU A 70 -13.46 8.27 11.14
N GLY A 71 -12.56 7.55 11.80
CA GLY A 71 -12.86 6.39 12.63
C GLY A 71 -12.65 5.04 11.94
N LEU A 72 -12.05 4.98 10.74
CA LEU A 72 -11.60 3.71 10.19
C LEU A 72 -10.48 3.14 11.06
N ARG A 73 -10.48 1.83 11.24
CA ARG A 73 -9.49 1.12 12.04
C ARG A 73 -8.85 -0.01 11.23
N PRO A 74 -7.67 -0.49 11.65
CA PRO A 74 -7.10 -1.71 11.07
C PRO A 74 -8.13 -2.84 11.07
N LEU A 75 -8.18 -3.59 9.96
CA LEU A 75 -9.14 -4.67 9.67
C LEU A 75 -10.55 -4.21 9.26
N ASP A 76 -10.84 -2.91 9.24
CA ASP A 76 -12.06 -2.42 8.58
C ASP A 76 -11.99 -2.66 7.06
N ARG A 77 -13.16 -2.93 6.48
CA ARG A 77 -13.30 -3.29 5.07
C ARG A 77 -13.82 -2.09 4.31
N VAL A 78 -13.15 -1.76 3.21
CA VAL A 78 -13.51 -0.64 2.33
C VAL A 78 -13.72 -1.20 0.93
N VAL A 79 -14.80 -0.81 0.27
CA VAL A 79 -15.06 -1.14 -1.14
C VAL A 79 -14.72 0.09 -1.99
N PRO A 80 -13.55 0.14 -2.64
CA PRO A 80 -13.24 1.20 -3.58
C PRO A 80 -13.96 0.92 -4.91
N GLN A 81 -14.78 1.87 -5.36
CA GLN A 81 -15.32 1.88 -6.72
C GLN A 81 -14.84 3.17 -7.39
N LEU A 82 -13.74 3.06 -8.12
CA LEU A 82 -13.04 4.18 -8.74
C LEU A 82 -12.89 3.92 -10.24
N SER A 83 -12.89 4.98 -11.04
CA SER A 83 -12.43 4.94 -12.44
C SER A 83 -10.90 5.05 -12.50
N ASN A 84 -10.32 4.97 -13.71
CA ASN A 84 -8.91 5.27 -13.92
C ASN A 84 -8.68 6.78 -13.86
N THR A 85 -8.50 7.33 -12.67
CA THR A 85 -8.28 8.77 -12.45
C THR A 85 -7.37 9.02 -11.24
N LEU A 86 -6.72 10.20 -11.24
CA LEU A 86 -5.99 10.77 -10.11
C LEU A 86 -6.87 11.49 -9.09
#